data_AF-A0A7S0I7P3-F1
#
_entry.id   AF-A0A7S0I7P3-F1
#
_cell.length_a   1.000
_cell.length_b   1.000
_cell.length_c   1.000
_cell.angle_alpha   90.00
_cell.angle_beta   90.00
_cell.angle_gamma   90.00
#
_symmetry.space_group_name_H-M   'P 1'
#
loop_
_entity.id
_entity.type
_entity.pdbx_description
1 polymer ?
#
loop_
_entity_poly.entity_id
_entity_poly.type
_entity_poly.pdbx_seq_one_letter_code
_entity_poly.pdbx_strand_id
1 'polypeptide(L)'
;VLNLNLKDVAAHTEEGMNNKLRVATWNVAAINNNPFEYFVEHDDPAYFELLRRVEELIDAPGEKDVTLGTLIDEEIFADLCRELEMAKLAHVDAARGLWKRELRDRRVVSGFLRDEGIGAKRLCSMPDRVTNKVSIGQKAAYRPSVISCFEGKISDLHNWWEQWKLFMFATKVTVVSKTNETLNKRVFEMLNPISRKKYPAVTEYEEMCSLPLQLICLAAFDASLVYIMSLVAPDEWHRIKMSLVAALHKNKFSKIFEILESPMYICCDAIFLQEVAAAMVHHLQEHPTIQSGFHILSPESLDGKRDQNSIILLSKSRFYDDGSSPVTSWEGEITSQVSALLSDKAAVADGDLFVVRCVLKPTASQQSESSSHRQSSYRRFILGSFHGDTDGMVTIPVIDAIHKYLRLSELDELEVPGPIFVHRPLLIVGMDANTYKIHDEGKRQGVIEFARHLAGLNLATCWGAGKRNVFAQLTSSNNATCFCDSEPCLSWIRMCTPLIMRGPICNHSSTRPCV
;
A
#
# COMPACT_ATOMS: atom_id res chain seq x y z
N VAL A 1 -40.54 -47.49 -13.36
CA VAL A 1 -39.84 -47.37 -12.06
C VAL A 1 -38.36 -47.20 -12.37
N LEU A 2 -37.71 -46.06 -12.12
CA LEU A 2 -38.22 -44.76 -11.64
C LEU A 2 -38.03 -43.67 -12.70
N ASN A 3 -38.84 -42.61 -12.65
CA ASN A 3 -38.47 -41.34 -13.26
C ASN A 3 -37.48 -40.64 -12.32
N LEU A 4 -36.22 -40.49 -12.74
CA LEU A 4 -35.34 -39.50 -12.13
C LEU A 4 -35.74 -38.13 -12.68
N ASN A 5 -36.05 -37.20 -11.78
CA ASN A 5 -36.70 -35.95 -12.12
C ASN A 5 -35.63 -34.93 -12.53
N LEU A 6 -35.68 -34.44 -13.77
CA LEU A 6 -34.70 -33.48 -14.30
C LEU A 6 -34.64 -32.15 -13.51
N LYS A 7 -35.64 -31.87 -12.68
CA LYS A 7 -35.65 -30.74 -11.74
C LYS A 7 -34.64 -30.90 -10.60
N ASP A 8 -34.43 -32.11 -10.10
CA ASP A 8 -33.63 -32.36 -8.89
C ASP A 8 -32.14 -32.14 -9.17
N VAL A 9 -31.69 -32.46 -10.40
CA VAL A 9 -30.33 -32.17 -10.89
C VAL A 9 -30.10 -30.66 -11.04
N ALA A 10 -31.10 -29.93 -11.55
CA ALA A 10 -31.02 -28.48 -11.73
C ALA A 10 -30.98 -27.72 -10.39
N ALA A 11 -31.78 -28.15 -9.40
CA ALA A 11 -31.80 -27.55 -8.07
C ALA A 11 -30.41 -27.62 -7.39
N HIS A 12 -29.75 -28.77 -7.42
CA HIS A 12 -28.41 -28.92 -6.85
C HIS A 12 -27.34 -28.07 -7.56
N THR A 13 -27.49 -27.76 -8.85
CA THR A 13 -26.58 -26.82 -9.52
C THR A 13 -26.76 -25.38 -9.06
N GLU A 14 -27.99 -24.92 -8.77
CA GLU A 14 -28.23 -23.56 -8.25
C GLU A 14 -27.78 -23.41 -6.79
N GLU A 15 -28.06 -24.39 -5.91
CA GLU A 15 -27.59 -24.40 -4.52
C GLU A 15 -26.05 -24.42 -4.44
N GLY A 16 -25.40 -25.17 -5.34
CA GLY A 16 -23.95 -25.27 -5.46
C GLY A 16 -23.26 -23.99 -5.96
N MET A 17 -23.98 -23.10 -6.64
CA MET A 17 -23.49 -21.75 -6.97
C MET A 17 -23.78 -20.75 -5.85
N ASN A 18 -24.97 -20.79 -5.23
CA ASN A 18 -25.37 -19.83 -4.18
C ASN A 18 -24.43 -19.80 -2.97
N ASN A 19 -23.79 -20.93 -2.64
CA ASN A 19 -22.85 -21.06 -1.53
C ASN A 19 -21.41 -20.56 -1.81
N LYS A 20 -21.09 -20.16 -3.04
CA LYS A 20 -19.77 -19.60 -3.39
C LYS A 20 -19.77 -18.08 -3.18
N LEU A 21 -18.63 -17.52 -2.78
CA LEU A 21 -18.40 -16.08 -2.71
C LEU A 21 -17.31 -15.65 -3.69
N ARG A 22 -17.56 -14.56 -4.43
CA ARG A 22 -16.58 -13.83 -5.24
C ARG A 22 -15.94 -12.75 -4.38
N VAL A 23 -14.69 -12.95 -3.96
CA VAL A 23 -13.96 -11.97 -3.15
C VAL A 23 -12.76 -11.41 -3.91
N ALA A 24 -12.46 -10.13 -3.68
CA ALA A 24 -11.29 -9.45 -4.22
C ALA A 24 -10.58 -8.66 -3.11
N THR A 25 -9.26 -8.52 -3.18
CA THR A 25 -8.49 -7.65 -2.29
C THR A 25 -7.58 -6.74 -3.13
N TRP A 26 -7.44 -5.48 -2.74
CA TRP A 26 -6.69 -4.49 -3.51
C TRP A 26 -6.13 -3.36 -2.63
N ASN A 27 -4.81 -3.27 -2.55
CA ASN A 27 -4.11 -2.06 -2.12
C ASN A 27 -4.21 -0.99 -3.22
N VAL A 28 -4.97 0.07 -2.96
CA VAL A 28 -5.19 1.18 -3.90
C VAL A 28 -4.10 2.26 -3.82
N ALA A 29 -3.16 2.11 -2.86
CA ALA A 29 -2.01 2.96 -2.63
C ALA A 29 -2.32 4.45 -2.73
N ALA A 30 -3.41 4.92 -2.11
CA ALA A 30 -4.03 6.22 -2.41
C ALA A 30 -3.04 7.38 -2.25
N ILE A 31 -2.17 7.31 -1.24
CA ILE A 31 -1.19 8.34 -0.89
C ILE A 31 -0.07 8.47 -1.92
N ASN A 32 0.28 7.43 -2.69
CA ASN A 32 1.47 7.49 -3.55
C ASN A 32 1.36 8.58 -4.64
N ASN A 33 2.36 9.47 -4.70
CA ASN A 33 2.46 10.61 -5.62
C ASN A 33 3.78 10.64 -6.43
N ASN A 34 4.63 9.60 -6.37
CA ASN A 34 5.81 9.53 -7.22
C ASN A 34 5.39 9.02 -8.62
N PRO A 35 5.50 9.84 -9.69
CA PRO A 35 5.09 9.42 -11.04
C PRO A 35 5.97 8.31 -11.63
N PHE A 36 7.13 8.04 -11.04
CA PHE A 36 8.09 7.01 -11.48
C PHE A 36 8.25 5.84 -10.48
N GLU A 37 7.37 5.68 -9.48
CA GLU A 37 7.50 4.57 -8.51
C GLU A 37 7.39 3.19 -9.17
N TYR A 38 6.47 3.07 -10.13
CA TYR A 38 6.12 1.81 -10.78
C TYR A 38 6.41 1.91 -12.28
N PHE A 39 6.90 0.79 -12.83
CA PHE A 39 6.83 0.56 -14.27
C PHE A 39 5.35 0.42 -14.67
N VAL A 40 4.90 1.19 -15.66
CA VAL A 40 3.52 1.15 -16.16
C VAL A 40 3.50 0.94 -17.67
N GLU A 41 2.43 0.32 -18.17
CA GLU A 41 2.13 0.38 -19.60
C GLU A 41 1.68 1.81 -19.95
N HIS A 42 2.20 2.36 -21.04
CA HIS A 42 2.10 3.78 -21.38
C HIS A 42 2.18 3.99 -22.89
N ASP A 43 1.26 4.76 -23.46
CA ASP A 43 1.08 4.90 -24.92
C ASP A 43 2.25 5.63 -25.62
N ASP A 44 3.00 6.45 -24.88
CA ASP A 44 4.18 7.15 -25.41
C ASP A 44 5.43 6.25 -25.35
N PRO A 45 6.02 5.83 -26.48
CA PRO A 45 7.22 5.00 -26.50
C PRO A 45 8.46 5.70 -25.91
N ALA A 46 8.47 7.03 -25.83
CA ALA A 46 9.56 7.77 -25.20
C ALA A 46 9.67 7.49 -23.69
N TYR A 47 8.60 7.02 -23.03
CA TYR A 47 8.65 6.56 -21.63
C TYR A 47 9.55 5.33 -21.45
N PHE A 48 9.39 4.31 -22.31
CA PHE A 48 10.21 3.10 -22.22
C PHE A 48 11.67 3.37 -22.58
N GLU A 49 11.92 4.22 -23.58
CA GLU A 49 13.27 4.67 -23.95
C GLU A 49 13.94 5.51 -22.85
N LEU A 50 13.18 6.38 -22.18
CA LEU A 50 13.63 7.10 -20.97
C LEU A 50 14.07 6.12 -19.88
N LEU A 51 13.21 5.17 -19.51
CA LEU A 51 13.55 4.19 -18.47
C LEU A 51 14.77 3.35 -18.84
N ARG A 52 14.85 2.87 -20.09
CA ARG A 52 16.00 2.10 -20.59
C ARG A 52 17.31 2.88 -20.47
N ARG A 53 17.32 4.17 -20.83
CA ARG A 53 18.51 5.02 -20.70
C ARG A 53 18.86 5.34 -19.24
N VAL A 54 17.88 5.43 -18.34
CA VAL A 54 18.14 5.54 -16.90
C VAL A 54 18.77 4.26 -16.37
N GLU A 55 18.28 3.09 -16.74
CA GLU A 55 18.85 1.79 -16.37
C GLU A 55 20.30 1.65 -16.86
N GLU A 56 20.57 1.93 -18.15
CA GLU A 56 21.92 1.93 -18.72
C GLU A 56 22.87 2.92 -18.02
N LEU A 57 22.40 4.12 -17.69
CA LEU A 57 23.20 5.11 -16.95
C LEU A 57 23.47 4.65 -15.51
N ILE A 58 22.49 4.03 -14.85
CA ILE A 58 22.64 3.55 -13.47
C ILE A 58 23.61 2.36 -13.41
N ASP A 59 23.58 1.45 -14.38
CA ASP A 59 24.48 0.29 -14.43
C ASP A 59 25.90 0.63 -14.90
N ALA A 60 26.05 1.47 -15.92
CA ALA A 60 27.34 1.81 -16.53
C ALA A 60 27.52 3.34 -16.69
N PRO A 61 27.60 4.12 -15.59
CA PRO A 61 27.61 5.58 -15.69
C PRO A 61 28.90 6.14 -16.31
N GLY A 62 30.05 5.49 -16.10
CA GLY A 62 31.34 5.89 -16.69
C GLY A 62 31.70 7.35 -16.38
N GLU A 63 32.08 8.11 -17.40
CA GLU A 63 32.41 9.55 -17.27
C GLU A 63 31.19 10.42 -16.91
N LYS A 64 29.97 9.92 -17.09
CA LYS A 64 28.73 10.61 -16.69
C LYS A 64 28.47 10.51 -15.18
N ASP A 65 29.24 9.70 -14.45
CA ASP A 65 29.18 9.68 -12.98
C ASP A 65 29.91 10.92 -12.41
N VAL A 66 29.31 12.10 -12.50
CA VAL A 66 29.91 13.34 -11.93
C VAL A 66 29.86 13.31 -10.40
N THR A 67 30.56 14.24 -9.73
CA THR A 67 30.48 14.35 -8.25
C THR A 67 29.27 15.17 -7.81
N LEU A 68 28.80 14.98 -6.58
CA LEU A 68 27.73 15.82 -6.01
C LEU A 68 28.11 17.32 -6.02
N GLY A 69 29.37 17.65 -5.77
CA GLY A 69 29.94 19.00 -5.88
C GLY A 69 30.08 19.55 -7.31
N THR A 70 29.72 18.75 -8.33
CA THR A 70 29.52 19.20 -9.73
C THR A 70 28.06 19.61 -9.98
N LEU A 71 27.10 19.08 -9.20
CA LEU A 71 25.67 19.39 -9.32
C LEU A 71 25.21 20.48 -8.33
N ILE A 72 25.78 20.45 -7.13
CA ILE A 72 25.68 21.48 -6.10
C ILE A 72 27.07 22.10 -6.00
N ASP A 73 27.32 23.09 -6.84
CA ASP A 73 28.56 23.87 -6.85
C ASP A 73 28.69 24.74 -5.58
N GLU A 74 29.79 25.50 -5.48
CA GLU A 74 30.02 26.37 -4.31
C GLU A 74 29.05 27.57 -4.24
N GLU A 75 28.36 27.97 -5.33
CA GLU A 75 27.34 29.02 -5.29
C GLU A 75 26.04 28.46 -4.70
N ILE A 76 25.51 27.38 -5.27
CA ILE A 76 24.32 26.67 -4.77
C ILE A 76 24.55 26.22 -3.31
N PHE A 77 25.73 25.71 -2.98
CA PHE A 77 26.05 25.28 -1.62
C PHE A 77 26.15 26.45 -0.62
N ALA A 78 26.73 27.59 -1.02
CA ALA A 78 26.78 28.78 -0.18
C ALA A 78 25.38 29.39 0.01
N ASP A 79 24.53 29.35 -1.01
CA ASP A 79 23.15 29.81 -0.98
C ASP A 79 22.29 28.94 -0.04
N LEU A 80 22.39 27.61 -0.16
CA LEU A 80 21.79 26.66 0.78
C LEU A 80 22.26 26.92 2.22
N CYS A 81 23.57 27.07 2.44
CA CYS A 81 24.09 27.40 3.78
C CYS A 81 23.46 28.67 4.36
N ARG A 82 23.29 29.71 3.54
CA ARG A 82 22.72 30.99 3.97
C ARG A 82 21.25 30.84 4.39
N GLU A 83 20.47 30.05 3.67
CA GLU A 83 19.09 29.73 4.04
C GLU A 83 19.02 28.89 5.32
N LEU A 84 19.93 27.93 5.54
CA LEU A 84 20.02 27.16 6.80
C LEU A 84 20.35 28.06 8.01
N GLU A 85 21.23 29.05 7.82
CA GLU A 85 21.60 30.05 8.82
C GLU A 85 20.46 31.04 9.09
N MET A 86 19.79 31.54 8.05
CA MET A 86 18.61 32.42 8.15
C MET A 86 17.39 31.71 8.75
N ALA A 87 17.26 30.40 8.52
CA ALA A 87 16.33 29.51 9.21
C ALA A 87 16.65 29.30 10.70
N LYS A 88 17.83 29.73 11.17
CA LYS A 88 18.34 29.57 12.54
C LYS A 88 18.42 28.09 12.98
N LEU A 89 18.75 27.20 12.05
CA LEU A 89 18.97 25.79 12.38
C LEU A 89 20.26 25.63 13.21
N ALA A 90 20.24 24.71 14.17
CA ALA A 90 21.42 24.40 14.97
C ALA A 90 22.44 23.59 14.15
N HIS A 91 23.72 23.75 14.48
CA HIS A 91 24.83 22.94 13.96
C HIS A 91 25.03 22.96 12.42
N VAL A 92 24.69 24.06 11.74
CA VAL A 92 24.92 24.21 10.28
C VAL A 92 26.39 23.99 9.92
N ASP A 93 27.35 24.51 10.70
CA ASP A 93 28.79 24.28 10.48
C ASP A 93 29.22 22.81 10.55
N ALA A 94 28.55 21.99 11.37
CA ALA A 94 28.83 20.56 11.43
C ALA A 94 28.34 19.83 10.17
N ALA A 95 27.15 20.18 9.69
CA ALA A 95 26.61 19.66 8.42
C ALA A 95 27.42 20.17 7.20
N ARG A 96 27.87 21.42 7.22
CA ARG A 96 28.84 22.00 6.27
C ARG A 96 30.17 21.25 6.28
N GLY A 97 30.62 20.80 7.45
CA GLY A 97 31.77 19.91 7.63
C GLY A 97 31.56 18.53 7.00
N LEU A 98 30.41 17.89 7.24
CA LEU A 98 30.06 16.60 6.59
C LEU A 98 30.01 16.72 5.07
N TRP A 99 29.38 17.77 4.53
CA TRP A 99 29.35 18.00 3.08
C TRP A 99 30.77 18.00 2.49
N LYS A 100 31.65 18.84 3.03
CA LYS A 100 33.01 19.04 2.49
C LYS A 100 33.95 17.85 2.68
N ARG A 101 33.71 16.97 3.65
CA ARG A 101 34.56 15.78 3.89
C ARG A 101 34.02 14.49 3.25
N GLU A 102 32.70 14.32 3.22
CA GLU A 102 32.08 13.00 3.12
C GLU A 102 30.98 12.91 2.06
N LEU A 103 30.48 14.04 1.50
CA LEU A 103 29.41 14.02 0.48
C LEU A 103 29.82 14.66 -0.85
N ARG A 104 30.42 15.85 -0.82
CA ARG A 104 30.73 16.70 -1.99
C ARG A 104 31.43 15.93 -3.12
N ASP A 105 32.43 15.13 -2.78
CA ASP A 105 33.28 14.45 -3.77
C ASP A 105 32.79 13.02 -4.08
N ARG A 106 31.65 12.58 -3.52
CA ARG A 106 30.98 11.34 -3.91
C ARG A 106 30.46 11.44 -5.34
N ARG A 107 30.60 10.35 -6.08
CA ARG A 107 30.03 10.13 -7.42
C ARG A 107 28.52 9.95 -7.31
N VAL A 108 27.73 10.59 -8.19
CA VAL A 108 26.26 10.64 -8.16
C VAL A 108 25.65 9.23 -8.11
N VAL A 109 26.02 8.37 -9.07
CA VAL A 109 25.45 7.03 -9.21
C VAL A 109 26.18 6.05 -8.29
N SER A 110 27.47 5.81 -8.53
CA SER A 110 28.23 4.77 -7.82
C SER A 110 28.54 5.09 -6.36
N GLY A 111 28.57 6.38 -5.98
CA GLY A 111 29.00 6.85 -4.67
C GLY A 111 27.91 7.46 -3.80
N PHE A 112 26.69 7.70 -4.31
CA PHE A 112 25.60 8.32 -3.53
C PHE A 112 24.28 7.58 -3.70
N LEU A 113 23.75 7.47 -4.93
CA LEU A 113 22.48 6.78 -5.18
C LEU A 113 22.55 5.26 -4.93
N ARG A 114 23.72 4.64 -5.12
CA ARG A 114 23.99 3.21 -4.81
C ARG A 114 24.56 2.95 -3.40
N ASP A 115 24.68 3.96 -2.52
CA ASP A 115 25.20 3.76 -1.16
C ASP A 115 24.10 3.30 -0.19
N GLU A 116 24.10 2.01 0.15
CA GLU A 116 23.17 1.39 1.10
C GLU A 116 23.23 2.04 2.50
N GLY A 117 24.38 2.55 2.91
CA GLY A 117 24.57 3.23 4.20
C GLY A 117 23.87 4.59 4.26
N ILE A 118 23.89 5.35 3.17
CA ILE A 118 23.10 6.60 3.04
C ILE A 118 21.60 6.28 3.06
N GLY A 119 21.17 5.20 2.39
CA GLY A 119 19.81 4.68 2.46
C GLY A 119 19.38 4.31 3.89
N ALA A 120 20.22 3.53 4.59
CA ALA A 120 19.98 3.08 5.97
C ALA A 120 19.93 4.24 6.99
N LYS A 121 20.67 5.32 6.76
CA LYS A 121 20.62 6.56 7.55
C LYS A 121 19.32 7.36 7.35
N ARG A 122 18.55 7.05 6.30
CA ARG A 122 17.24 7.66 5.97
C ARG A 122 17.26 9.18 5.73
N LEU A 123 18.45 9.80 5.61
CA LEU A 123 18.66 11.25 5.51
C LEU A 123 17.97 11.90 4.29
N CYS A 124 17.73 11.17 3.21
CA CYS A 124 16.95 11.65 2.05
C CYS A 124 15.47 11.24 2.15
N SER A 125 15.18 9.98 2.49
CA SER A 125 13.82 9.42 2.43
C SER A 125 12.86 9.94 3.51
N MET A 126 13.36 10.30 4.70
CA MET A 126 12.52 10.87 5.75
C MET A 126 12.07 12.31 5.44
N PRO A 127 12.95 13.25 5.01
CA PRO A 127 12.49 14.55 4.59
C PRO A 127 11.73 14.50 3.26
N ASP A 128 12.01 13.56 2.35
CA ASP A 128 11.16 13.35 1.17
C ASP A 128 9.71 13.00 1.55
N ARG A 129 9.50 11.98 2.39
CA ARG A 129 8.16 11.56 2.88
C ARG A 129 7.35 12.70 3.51
N VAL A 130 8.01 13.72 4.06
CA VAL A 130 7.39 14.88 4.72
C VAL A 130 7.17 16.06 3.77
N THR A 131 7.90 16.15 2.66
CA THR A 131 7.94 17.37 1.81
C THR A 131 7.54 17.16 0.36
N ASN A 132 7.52 15.92 -0.15
CA ASN A 132 7.22 15.60 -1.55
C ASN A 132 5.86 16.20 -2.02
N LYS A 133 4.86 16.11 -1.13
CA LYS A 133 3.53 16.72 -1.23
C LYS A 133 3.17 17.33 0.13
N VAL A 134 2.69 18.56 0.14
CA VAL A 134 2.29 19.30 1.35
C VAL A 134 0.95 20.02 1.16
N SER A 135 0.16 20.14 2.23
CA SER A 135 -1.15 20.79 2.21
C SER A 135 -1.05 22.30 2.48
N ILE A 136 -1.65 23.10 1.60
CA ILE A 136 -1.77 24.55 1.69
C ILE A 136 -3.26 24.88 1.63
N GLY A 137 -3.93 24.85 2.79
CA GLY A 137 -5.38 24.88 2.87
C GLY A 137 -6.02 23.73 2.10
N GLN A 138 -6.94 24.03 1.18
CA GLN A 138 -7.62 23.05 0.33
C GLN A 138 -6.80 22.59 -0.91
N LYS A 139 -5.56 23.06 -1.08
CA LYS A 139 -4.70 22.69 -2.21
C LYS A 139 -3.46 21.92 -1.76
N ALA A 140 -2.96 21.05 -2.63
CA ALA A 140 -1.63 20.47 -2.47
C ALA A 140 -0.58 21.31 -3.21
N ALA A 141 0.62 21.41 -2.65
CA ALA A 141 1.83 21.81 -3.36
C ALA A 141 2.84 20.66 -3.33
N TYR A 142 3.74 20.63 -4.30
CA TYR A 142 4.70 19.54 -4.51
C TYR A 142 6.12 20.07 -4.56
N ARG A 143 7.08 19.34 -3.99
CA ARG A 143 8.50 19.73 -4.02
C ARG A 143 9.01 19.72 -5.46
N PRO A 144 9.72 20.76 -5.93
CA PRO A 144 10.37 20.75 -7.24
C PRO A 144 11.41 19.62 -7.34
N SER A 145 11.01 18.50 -7.92
CA SER A 145 11.83 17.30 -8.10
C SER A 145 11.28 16.43 -9.22
N VAL A 146 12.01 15.38 -9.58
CA VAL A 146 11.57 14.37 -10.56
C VAL A 146 10.43 13.50 -10.00
N ILE A 147 10.53 13.11 -8.72
CA ILE A 147 9.67 12.11 -8.06
C ILE A 147 8.44 12.67 -7.33
N SER A 148 7.92 13.81 -7.78
CA SER A 148 6.72 14.46 -7.22
C SER A 148 5.76 14.89 -8.33
N CYS A 149 4.50 15.20 -8.02
CA CYS A 149 3.58 15.79 -8.99
C CYS A 149 3.82 17.30 -9.25
N PHE A 150 5.04 17.82 -9.05
CA PHE A 150 5.36 19.22 -9.39
C PHE A 150 5.28 19.49 -10.90
N GLU A 151 4.40 20.42 -11.28
CA GLU A 151 4.05 20.70 -12.69
C GLU A 151 4.91 21.77 -13.36
N GLY A 152 5.56 22.64 -12.58
CA GLY A 152 6.40 23.73 -13.10
C GLY A 152 7.58 23.19 -13.92
N LYS A 153 7.96 23.88 -15.00
CA LYS A 153 9.11 23.45 -15.81
C LYS A 153 10.38 23.53 -14.95
N ILE A 154 11.15 22.46 -14.98
CA ILE A 154 12.56 22.44 -14.59
C ILE A 154 13.37 22.42 -15.90
N SER A 155 14.05 23.52 -16.22
CA SER A 155 14.88 23.62 -17.44
C SER A 155 16.31 23.15 -17.23
N ASP A 156 16.85 23.33 -16.02
CA ASP A 156 18.25 23.17 -15.67
C ASP A 156 18.40 23.16 -14.13
N LEU A 157 19.62 22.94 -13.63
CA LEU A 157 19.90 22.84 -12.19
C LEU A 157 19.75 24.17 -11.43
N HIS A 158 19.99 25.32 -12.05
CA HIS A 158 19.83 26.62 -11.38
C HIS A 158 18.34 27.01 -11.30
N ASN A 159 17.60 26.79 -12.38
CA ASN A 159 16.14 26.90 -12.42
C ASN A 159 15.45 25.90 -11.47
N TRP A 160 15.98 24.70 -11.30
CA TRP A 160 15.56 23.77 -10.25
C TRP A 160 15.82 24.35 -8.86
N TRP A 161 17.06 24.81 -8.60
CA TRP A 161 17.49 25.30 -7.29
C TRP A 161 16.62 26.45 -6.79
N GLU A 162 16.36 27.48 -7.59
CA GLU A 162 15.54 28.62 -7.17
C GLU A 162 14.10 28.18 -6.81
N GLN A 163 13.52 27.25 -7.56
CA GLN A 163 12.20 26.70 -7.27
C GLN A 163 12.22 25.85 -5.99
N TRP A 164 13.21 24.98 -5.82
CA TRP A 164 13.37 24.12 -4.64
C TRP A 164 13.58 24.94 -3.37
N LYS A 165 14.47 25.95 -3.42
CA LYS A 165 14.75 26.90 -2.34
C LYS A 165 13.49 27.66 -1.92
N LEU A 166 12.76 28.23 -2.88
CA LEU A 166 11.49 28.92 -2.64
C LEU A 166 10.47 27.99 -1.97
N PHE A 167 10.35 26.74 -2.45
CA PHE A 167 9.45 25.75 -1.86
C PHE A 167 9.84 25.38 -0.42
N MET A 168 11.13 25.11 -0.16
CA MET A 168 11.58 24.65 1.16
C MET A 168 11.57 25.76 2.22
N PHE A 169 12.02 26.97 1.86
CA PHE A 169 12.30 28.06 2.82
C PHE A 169 11.30 29.23 2.80
N ALA A 170 10.46 29.37 1.75
CA ALA A 170 9.47 30.47 1.67
C ALA A 170 8.00 29.99 1.61
N THR A 171 7.70 28.87 0.98
CA THR A 171 6.32 28.33 0.94
C THR A 171 5.83 28.00 2.36
N LYS A 172 4.64 28.50 2.68
CA LYS A 172 3.96 28.26 3.95
C LYS A 172 2.88 27.19 3.78
N VAL A 173 2.85 26.29 4.75
CA VAL A 173 1.88 25.20 4.92
C VAL A 173 1.08 25.44 6.20
N THR A 174 -0.14 24.91 6.22
CA THR A 174 -1.02 25.00 7.39
C THR A 174 -1.13 23.61 8.01
N VAL A 175 -0.59 23.45 9.22
CA VAL A 175 -0.48 22.17 9.93
C VAL A 175 -1.34 22.22 11.18
N VAL A 176 -2.34 21.34 11.28
CA VAL A 176 -3.09 21.13 12.52
C VAL A 176 -2.21 20.36 13.50
N SER A 177 -2.00 20.92 14.69
CA SER A 177 -1.21 20.29 15.75
C SER A 177 -1.99 19.17 16.45
N LYS A 178 -1.30 18.40 17.32
CA LYS A 178 -1.95 17.44 18.23
C LYS A 178 -2.92 18.07 19.25
N THR A 179 -2.87 19.39 19.41
CA THR A 179 -3.76 20.19 20.27
C THR A 179 -4.92 20.80 19.48
N ASN A 180 -5.11 20.40 18.22
CA ASN A 180 -6.03 21.02 17.24
C ASN A 180 -5.76 22.52 16.97
N GLU A 181 -4.57 23.01 17.31
CA GLU A 181 -4.14 24.37 17.01
C GLU A 181 -3.60 24.44 15.58
N THR A 182 -4.16 25.35 14.77
CA THR A 182 -3.76 25.55 13.38
C THR A 182 -2.48 26.38 13.30
N LEU A 183 -1.34 25.72 13.09
CA LEU A 183 -0.03 26.37 12.99
C LEU A 183 0.38 26.58 11.52
N ASN A 184 0.75 27.81 11.16
CA ASN A 184 1.38 28.08 9.89
C ASN A 184 2.89 27.91 9.99
N LYS A 185 3.46 27.02 9.17
CA LYS A 185 4.87 26.64 9.14
C LYS A 185 5.45 26.84 7.74
N ARG A 186 6.76 26.96 7.62
CA ARG A 186 7.49 26.74 6.34
C ARG A 186 7.70 25.25 6.12
N VAL A 187 7.91 24.82 4.87
CA VAL A 187 8.05 23.39 4.54
C VAL A 187 9.18 22.71 5.32
N PHE A 188 10.36 23.34 5.45
CA PHE A 188 11.45 22.75 6.25
C PHE A 188 11.11 22.62 7.75
N GLU A 189 10.18 23.43 8.28
CA GLU A 189 9.75 23.39 9.69
C GLU A 189 8.78 22.22 9.97
N MET A 190 8.41 21.43 8.94
CA MET A 190 7.76 20.13 9.08
C MET A 190 8.75 19.01 9.41
N LEU A 191 10.04 19.20 9.13
CA LEU A 191 11.07 18.19 9.36
C LEU A 191 11.31 17.93 10.85
N ASN A 192 11.73 16.71 11.17
CA ASN A 192 12.05 16.28 12.52
C ASN A 192 13.51 15.82 12.58
N PRO A 193 14.21 15.95 13.73
CA PRO A 193 15.53 15.35 13.90
C PRO A 193 15.51 13.84 13.66
N ILE A 194 16.56 13.31 13.03
CA ILE A 194 16.76 11.87 12.82
C ILE A 194 17.62 11.35 13.96
N SER A 195 17.10 10.38 14.72
CA SER A 195 17.78 9.82 15.89
C SER A 195 18.25 8.39 15.70
N ARG A 196 19.45 8.09 16.24
CA ARG A 196 20.07 6.76 16.29
C ARG A 196 19.20 5.71 16.95
N LYS A 197 18.40 6.09 17.94
CA LYS A 197 17.46 5.18 18.63
C LYS A 197 16.45 4.56 17.65
N LYS A 198 16.12 5.26 16.56
CA LYS A 198 15.22 4.78 15.50
C LYS A 198 15.98 4.31 14.25
N TYR A 199 17.14 4.90 13.96
CA TYR A 199 17.94 4.62 12.77
C TYR A 199 19.41 4.37 13.13
N PRO A 200 19.78 3.14 13.56
CA PRO A 200 21.11 2.85 14.12
C PRO A 200 22.32 3.05 13.19
N ALA A 201 22.10 3.20 11.88
CA ALA A 201 23.14 3.50 10.90
C ALA A 201 23.64 4.97 10.94
N VAL A 202 22.92 5.85 11.64
CA VAL A 202 23.27 7.27 11.83
C VAL A 202 24.39 7.36 12.88
N THR A 203 25.40 8.20 12.64
CA THR A 203 26.45 8.45 13.65
C THR A 203 26.02 9.53 14.65
N GLU A 204 26.73 9.64 15.78
CA GLU A 204 26.46 10.67 16.80
C GLU A 204 26.56 12.09 16.25
N TYR A 205 27.54 12.32 15.36
CA TYR A 205 27.78 13.60 14.71
C TYR A 205 26.66 13.96 13.72
N GLU A 206 26.13 12.96 12.99
CA GLU A 206 25.01 13.14 12.08
C GLU A 206 23.67 13.34 12.80
N GLU A 207 23.45 12.68 13.96
CA GLU A 207 22.27 12.90 14.81
C GLU A 207 22.22 14.36 15.30
N MET A 208 23.35 14.87 15.79
CA MET A 208 23.53 16.26 16.27
C MET A 208 23.16 17.31 15.21
N CYS A 209 23.60 17.14 13.95
CA CYS A 209 23.31 18.08 12.87
C CYS A 209 22.23 17.57 11.89
N SER A 210 21.35 16.67 12.34
CA SER A 210 20.44 15.92 11.46
C SER A 210 19.44 16.76 10.67
N LEU A 211 19.04 17.95 11.15
CA LEU A 211 18.13 18.84 10.41
C LEU A 211 18.80 19.52 9.20
N PRO A 212 19.91 20.29 9.33
CA PRO A 212 20.59 20.84 8.16
C PRO A 212 21.18 19.74 7.26
N LEU A 213 21.62 18.60 7.83
CA LEU A 213 22.10 17.46 7.03
C LEU A 213 21.00 16.83 6.16
N GLN A 214 19.78 16.66 6.69
CA GLN A 214 18.63 16.21 5.89
C GLN A 214 18.37 17.13 4.68
N LEU A 215 18.48 18.45 4.86
CA LEU A 215 18.25 19.42 3.79
C LEU A 215 19.35 19.38 2.72
N ILE A 216 20.62 19.23 3.12
CA ILE A 216 21.75 19.03 2.19
C ILE A 216 21.60 17.71 1.41
N CYS A 217 21.30 16.60 2.10
CA CYS A 217 21.14 15.29 1.48
C CYS A 217 19.92 15.24 0.54
N LEU A 218 18.79 15.87 0.90
CA LEU A 218 17.61 15.96 0.03
C LEU A 218 17.88 16.81 -1.22
N ALA A 219 18.55 17.96 -1.07
CA ALA A 219 18.97 18.79 -2.21
C ALA A 219 19.90 17.99 -3.15
N ALA A 220 20.90 17.28 -2.60
CA ALA A 220 21.82 16.46 -3.39
C ALA A 220 21.10 15.31 -4.13
N PHE A 221 20.07 14.72 -3.51
CA PHE A 221 19.24 13.68 -4.11
C PHE A 221 18.35 14.22 -5.25
N ASP A 222 17.61 15.31 -5.02
CA ASP A 222 16.78 15.92 -6.07
C ASP A 222 17.63 16.44 -7.24
N ALA A 223 18.77 17.08 -6.97
CA ALA A 223 19.73 17.52 -7.99
C ALA A 223 20.28 16.34 -8.81
N SER A 224 20.62 15.22 -8.16
CA SER A 224 21.08 14.00 -8.82
C SER A 224 20.04 13.45 -9.80
N LEU A 225 18.77 13.46 -9.42
CA LEU A 225 17.68 13.02 -10.30
C LEU A 225 17.46 14.02 -11.46
N VAL A 226 17.45 15.33 -11.20
CA VAL A 226 17.31 16.35 -12.26
C VAL A 226 18.46 16.27 -13.27
N TYR A 227 19.69 16.02 -12.81
CA TYR A 227 20.84 15.77 -13.68
C TYR A 227 20.64 14.52 -14.54
N ILE A 228 20.31 13.37 -13.92
CA ILE A 228 20.09 12.10 -14.63
C ILE A 228 19.03 12.26 -15.73
N MET A 229 17.84 12.79 -15.40
CA MET A 229 16.73 12.91 -16.36
C MET A 229 17.07 13.86 -17.51
N SER A 230 17.73 14.99 -17.21
CA SER A 230 18.15 15.97 -18.22
C SER A 230 19.29 15.45 -19.12
N LEU A 231 20.10 14.51 -18.64
CA LEU A 231 21.17 13.88 -19.41
C LEU A 231 20.67 12.78 -20.36
N VAL A 232 19.65 12.02 -19.96
CA VAL A 232 19.14 10.89 -20.76
C VAL A 232 18.03 11.27 -21.74
N ALA A 233 17.22 12.28 -21.41
CA ALA A 233 16.07 12.73 -22.20
C ALA A 233 15.87 14.27 -22.07
N PRO A 234 16.84 15.08 -22.53
CA PRO A 234 16.76 16.54 -22.48
C PRO A 234 15.49 17.07 -23.14
N ASP A 235 14.85 18.07 -22.51
CA ASP A 235 13.53 18.64 -22.81
C ASP A 235 12.32 17.68 -22.86
N GLU A 236 12.52 16.36 -23.03
CA GLU A 236 11.45 15.36 -23.09
C GLU A 236 11.00 14.84 -21.72
N TRP A 237 11.92 14.69 -20.77
CA TRP A 237 11.63 13.98 -19.50
C TRP A 237 10.49 14.61 -18.70
N HIS A 238 10.35 15.94 -18.70
CA HIS A 238 9.26 16.63 -18.00
C HIS A 238 7.91 16.41 -18.69
N ARG A 239 7.89 16.27 -20.02
CA ARG A 239 6.67 15.95 -20.79
C ARG A 239 6.16 14.54 -20.42
N ILE A 240 7.08 13.58 -20.34
CA ILE A 240 6.80 12.19 -19.94
C ILE A 240 6.37 12.11 -18.47
N LYS A 241 7.06 12.83 -17.58
CA LYS A 241 6.65 12.99 -16.17
C LYS A 241 5.20 13.49 -16.08
N MET A 242 4.84 14.50 -16.86
CA MET A 242 3.49 15.08 -16.81
C MET A 242 2.39 14.18 -17.40
N SER A 243 2.69 13.31 -18.38
CA SER A 243 1.73 12.28 -18.81
C SER A 243 1.51 11.22 -17.74
N LEU A 244 2.57 10.80 -17.03
CA LEU A 244 2.46 9.90 -15.86
C LEU A 244 1.64 10.53 -14.72
N VAL A 245 1.88 11.81 -14.39
CA VAL A 245 1.06 12.54 -13.40
C VAL A 245 -0.41 12.61 -13.83
N ALA A 246 -0.70 12.84 -15.12
CA ALA A 246 -2.08 12.82 -15.61
C ALA A 246 -2.71 11.40 -15.54
N ALA A 247 -1.95 10.37 -15.91
CA ALA A 247 -2.42 8.99 -16.01
C ALA A 247 -2.61 8.30 -14.65
N LEU A 248 -1.77 8.63 -13.66
CA LEU A 248 -1.68 7.92 -12.36
C LEU A 248 -2.19 8.75 -11.17
N HIS A 249 -2.17 10.08 -11.26
CA HIS A 249 -2.52 10.97 -10.14
C HIS A 249 -3.81 11.76 -10.38
N LYS A 250 -3.87 12.57 -11.45
CA LYS A 250 -5.00 13.51 -11.67
C LYS A 250 -6.36 12.82 -11.75
N ASN A 251 -6.42 11.66 -12.40
CA ASN A 251 -7.66 10.90 -12.62
C ASN A 251 -7.79 9.68 -11.69
N LYS A 252 -6.99 9.58 -10.62
CA LYS A 252 -6.82 8.36 -9.81
C LYS A 252 -8.14 7.79 -9.28
N PHE A 253 -8.98 8.60 -8.62
CA PHE A 253 -10.28 8.13 -8.11
C PHE A 253 -11.23 7.71 -9.24
N SER A 254 -11.30 8.48 -10.34
CA SER A 254 -12.16 8.11 -11.49
C SER A 254 -11.77 6.77 -12.10
N LYS A 255 -10.47 6.49 -12.25
CA LYS A 255 -9.98 5.19 -12.74
C LYS A 255 -10.24 4.06 -11.74
N ILE A 256 -10.14 4.34 -10.44
CA ILE A 256 -10.48 3.35 -9.40
C ILE A 256 -11.96 2.99 -9.47
N PHE A 257 -12.85 3.97 -9.67
CA PHE A 257 -14.29 3.71 -9.81
C PHE A 257 -14.62 2.97 -11.11
N GLU A 258 -14.02 3.36 -12.25
CA GLU A 258 -14.11 2.62 -13.53
C GLU A 258 -13.71 1.13 -13.38
N ILE A 259 -12.64 0.84 -12.62
CA ILE A 259 -12.22 -0.53 -12.30
C ILE A 259 -13.25 -1.24 -11.41
N LEU A 260 -13.76 -0.60 -10.35
CA LEU A 260 -14.74 -1.17 -9.42
C LEU A 260 -16.12 -1.40 -10.07
N GLU A 261 -16.52 -0.54 -11.01
CA GLU A 261 -17.75 -0.65 -11.81
C GLU A 261 -17.62 -1.70 -12.93
N SER A 262 -16.40 -2.10 -13.31
CA SER A 262 -16.20 -3.10 -14.35
C SER A 262 -16.85 -4.45 -14.00
N PRO A 263 -17.30 -5.25 -14.99
CA PRO A 263 -17.94 -6.55 -14.76
C PRO A 263 -17.10 -7.58 -13.97
N MET A 264 -15.81 -7.33 -13.75
CA MET A 264 -14.96 -8.16 -12.90
C MET A 264 -15.22 -7.93 -11.41
N TYR A 265 -15.38 -6.67 -10.99
CA TYR A 265 -15.45 -6.25 -9.58
C TYR A 265 -16.87 -5.92 -9.11
N ILE A 266 -17.73 -5.31 -9.96
CA ILE A 266 -19.08 -4.86 -9.56
C ILE A 266 -20.01 -5.98 -9.10
N CYS A 267 -19.70 -7.24 -9.45
CA CYS A 267 -20.40 -8.45 -9.00
C CYS A 267 -19.53 -9.36 -8.10
N CYS A 268 -18.57 -8.78 -7.38
CA CYS A 268 -18.02 -9.40 -6.18
C CYS A 268 -19.03 -9.36 -5.02
N ASP A 269 -18.98 -10.38 -4.17
CA ASP A 269 -19.70 -10.46 -2.90
C ASP A 269 -19.06 -9.55 -1.83
N ALA A 270 -17.72 -9.47 -1.81
CA ALA A 270 -16.96 -8.54 -0.97
C ALA A 270 -15.66 -8.09 -1.66
N ILE A 271 -15.29 -6.82 -1.49
CA ILE A 271 -14.02 -6.25 -1.94
C ILE A 271 -13.31 -5.62 -0.73
N PHE A 272 -12.14 -6.14 -0.39
CA PHE A 272 -11.28 -5.63 0.67
C PHE A 272 -10.32 -4.60 0.07
N LEU A 273 -10.42 -3.34 0.50
CA LEU A 273 -9.53 -2.28 0.01
C LEU A 273 -8.54 -1.88 1.09
N GLN A 274 -7.29 -1.66 0.71
CA GLN A 274 -6.17 -1.24 1.56
C GLN A 274 -5.57 0.09 1.08
N GLU A 275 -4.93 0.84 1.97
CA GLU A 275 -4.38 2.19 1.75
C GLU A 275 -5.37 3.19 1.10
N VAL A 276 -6.63 3.17 1.56
CA VAL A 276 -7.67 4.10 1.10
C VAL A 276 -7.57 5.43 1.84
N ALA A 277 -7.49 6.53 1.11
CA ALA A 277 -7.57 7.88 1.66
C ALA A 277 -8.99 8.19 2.16
N ALA A 278 -9.14 8.97 3.23
CA ALA A 278 -10.44 9.32 3.80
C ALA A 278 -11.34 10.04 2.78
N ALA A 279 -10.77 10.90 1.93
CA ALA A 279 -11.49 11.54 0.83
C ALA A 279 -12.05 10.52 -0.19
N MET A 280 -11.40 9.38 -0.39
CA MET A 280 -11.91 8.32 -1.26
C MET A 280 -13.06 7.55 -0.61
N VAL A 281 -13.09 7.41 0.72
CA VAL A 281 -14.23 6.81 1.44
C VAL A 281 -15.51 7.63 1.19
N HIS A 282 -15.41 8.96 1.29
CA HIS A 282 -16.53 9.85 0.97
C HIS A 282 -16.97 9.77 -0.50
N HIS A 283 -16.03 9.81 -1.45
CA HIS A 283 -16.38 9.65 -2.87
C HIS A 283 -17.03 8.28 -3.17
N LEU A 284 -16.63 7.19 -2.49
CA LEU A 284 -17.27 5.87 -2.61
C LEU A 284 -18.71 5.86 -2.04
N GLN A 285 -18.96 6.60 -0.97
CA GLN A 285 -20.30 6.77 -0.38
C GLN A 285 -21.22 7.60 -1.29
N GLU A 286 -20.67 8.54 -2.05
CA GLU A 286 -21.40 9.38 -3.01
C GLU A 286 -21.58 8.75 -4.40
N HIS A 287 -20.76 7.75 -4.78
CA HIS A 287 -20.78 7.18 -6.14
C HIS A 287 -22.03 6.33 -6.41
N PRO A 288 -22.93 6.69 -7.35
CA PRO A 288 -24.26 6.07 -7.46
C PRO A 288 -24.24 4.54 -7.67
N THR A 289 -23.35 4.03 -8.54
CA THR A 289 -23.26 2.60 -8.86
C THR A 289 -22.65 1.78 -7.71
N ILE A 290 -21.63 2.33 -7.04
CA ILE A 290 -20.97 1.64 -5.91
C ILE A 290 -21.90 1.67 -4.69
N GLN A 291 -22.52 2.82 -4.40
CA GLN A 291 -23.47 2.97 -3.30
C GLN A 291 -24.70 2.06 -3.48
N SER A 292 -25.21 1.88 -4.69
CA SER A 292 -26.36 0.99 -4.94
C SER A 292 -25.99 -0.50 -4.91
N GLY A 293 -24.78 -0.87 -5.34
CA GLY A 293 -24.29 -2.26 -5.32
C GLY A 293 -23.74 -2.73 -3.97
N PHE A 294 -23.09 -1.85 -3.21
CA PHE A 294 -22.31 -2.19 -2.02
C PHE A 294 -22.67 -1.35 -0.79
N HIS A 295 -22.57 -1.96 0.39
CA HIS A 295 -22.36 -1.29 1.66
C HIS A 295 -20.89 -0.87 1.73
N ILE A 296 -20.61 0.41 1.96
CA ILE A 296 -19.24 0.92 2.15
C ILE A 296 -18.94 0.85 3.65
N LEU A 297 -18.25 -0.19 4.08
CA LEU A 297 -17.93 -0.44 5.49
C LEU A 297 -16.51 0.05 5.79
N SER A 298 -16.36 0.97 6.74
CA SER A 298 -15.10 1.58 7.15
C SER A 298 -15.03 1.74 8.67
N PRO A 299 -13.84 1.86 9.27
CA PRO A 299 -13.70 2.11 10.71
C PRO A 299 -14.49 3.33 11.20
N GLU A 300 -14.96 3.29 12.45
CA GLU A 300 -15.51 4.47 13.15
C GLU A 300 -14.57 5.70 13.13
N SER A 301 -13.25 5.46 13.10
CA SER A 301 -12.22 6.50 13.08
C SER A 301 -11.17 6.23 11.99
N LEU A 302 -11.11 7.10 10.99
CA LEU A 302 -10.11 7.07 9.92
C LEU A 302 -8.82 7.80 10.35
N ASP A 303 -7.64 7.30 9.99
CA ASP A 303 -6.37 7.97 10.26
C ASP A 303 -6.15 9.15 9.30
N GLY A 304 -6.66 10.32 9.69
CA GLY A 304 -6.45 11.59 8.98
C GLY A 304 -5.03 12.17 9.08
N LYS A 305 -4.08 11.50 9.75
CA LYS A 305 -2.67 11.90 9.85
C LYS A 305 -1.78 11.14 8.86
N ARG A 306 -2.07 9.87 8.58
CA ARG A 306 -1.45 9.14 7.46
C ARG A 306 -2.27 9.21 6.19
N ASP A 307 -3.59 9.33 6.28
CA ASP A 307 -4.56 9.22 5.18
C ASP A 307 -4.55 7.81 4.52
N GLN A 308 -4.43 6.79 5.36
CA GLN A 308 -4.14 5.39 4.98
C GLN A 308 -5.09 4.45 5.75
N ASN A 309 -6.13 3.92 5.09
CA ASN A 309 -7.19 3.16 5.76
C ASN A 309 -7.54 1.85 5.03
N SER A 310 -7.88 0.83 5.79
CA SER A 310 -8.45 -0.43 5.31
C SER A 310 -9.97 -0.39 5.41
N ILE A 311 -10.70 -0.71 4.33
CA ILE A 311 -12.17 -0.71 4.26
C ILE A 311 -12.69 -1.96 3.51
N ILE A 312 -14.00 -2.20 3.56
CA ILE A 312 -14.67 -3.32 2.88
C ILE A 312 -15.90 -2.82 2.13
N LEU A 313 -16.00 -3.13 0.83
CA LEU A 313 -17.23 -3.00 0.05
C LEU A 313 -17.98 -4.34 0.10
N LEU A 314 -19.18 -4.38 0.69
CA LEU A 314 -19.94 -5.62 0.93
C LEU A 314 -21.27 -5.63 0.15
N SER A 315 -21.53 -6.67 -0.63
CA SER A 315 -22.63 -6.66 -1.63
C SER A 315 -24.03 -6.58 -1.01
N LYS A 316 -24.81 -5.55 -1.40
CA LYS A 316 -26.16 -5.25 -0.88
C LYS A 316 -27.19 -6.32 -1.21
N SER A 317 -27.03 -7.01 -2.33
CA SER A 317 -27.91 -8.10 -2.74
C SER A 317 -27.67 -9.39 -1.94
N ARG A 318 -26.50 -9.53 -1.29
CA ARG A 318 -26.03 -10.78 -0.69
C ARG A 318 -25.84 -10.73 0.82
N PHE A 319 -25.63 -9.56 1.41
CA PHE A 319 -25.47 -9.39 2.86
C PHE A 319 -26.40 -8.32 3.44
N TYR A 320 -26.78 -8.49 4.70
CA TYR A 320 -27.35 -7.42 5.51
C TYR A 320 -26.29 -6.36 5.83
N ASP A 321 -26.77 -5.12 5.96
CA ASP A 321 -26.07 -3.96 6.52
C ASP A 321 -26.12 -4.01 8.04
N ASP A 322 -25.19 -3.31 8.69
CA ASP A 322 -25.06 -3.28 10.14
C ASP A 322 -26.35 -2.82 10.84
N GLY A 323 -26.93 -3.69 11.66
CA GLY A 323 -28.19 -3.44 12.37
C GLY A 323 -29.44 -3.59 11.50
N SER A 324 -29.32 -4.04 10.26
CA SER A 324 -30.46 -4.24 9.34
C SER A 324 -30.99 -5.68 9.33
N SER A 325 -30.24 -6.65 9.89
CA SER A 325 -30.73 -8.03 10.07
C SER A 325 -31.90 -8.09 11.06
N PRO A 326 -33.12 -8.48 10.63
CA PRO A 326 -34.27 -8.59 11.53
C PRO A 326 -34.27 -9.89 12.36
N VAL A 327 -33.14 -10.61 12.42
CA VAL A 327 -33.08 -12.01 12.90
C VAL A 327 -31.93 -12.30 13.86
N THR A 328 -30.83 -11.52 13.83
CA THR A 328 -29.65 -11.77 14.68
C THR A 328 -28.83 -10.49 14.90
N SER A 329 -28.20 -10.37 16.06
CA SER A 329 -27.26 -9.30 16.44
C SER A 329 -25.79 -9.58 16.04
N TRP A 330 -25.55 -10.53 15.12
CA TRP A 330 -24.21 -10.87 14.60
C TRP A 330 -23.71 -9.86 13.56
N GLU A 331 -23.68 -8.58 13.91
CA GLU A 331 -23.29 -7.48 13.00
C GLU A 331 -22.31 -6.53 13.72
N GLY A 332 -21.94 -5.42 13.11
CA GLY A 332 -21.06 -4.40 13.69
C GLY A 332 -19.55 -4.60 13.53
N GLU A 333 -18.83 -3.49 13.66
CA GLU A 333 -17.37 -3.44 13.75
C GLU A 333 -16.87 -4.16 15.02
N ILE A 334 -15.78 -4.92 14.86
CA ILE A 334 -15.08 -5.63 15.94
C ILE A 334 -13.57 -5.33 15.97
N THR A 335 -13.10 -4.33 15.22
CA THR A 335 -11.68 -3.95 15.11
C THR A 335 -11.05 -3.72 16.48
N SER A 336 -11.68 -2.95 17.38
CA SER A 336 -11.16 -2.67 18.72
C SER A 336 -11.02 -3.94 19.58
N GLN A 337 -11.97 -4.87 19.45
CA GLN A 337 -12.00 -6.14 20.16
C GLN A 337 -10.94 -7.11 19.64
N VAL A 338 -10.64 -7.08 18.33
CA VAL A 338 -9.51 -7.80 17.73
C VAL A 338 -8.18 -7.16 18.15
N SER A 339 -8.05 -5.83 18.09
CA SER A 339 -6.84 -5.11 18.48
C SER A 339 -6.48 -5.32 19.95
N ALA A 340 -7.47 -5.46 20.85
CA ALA A 340 -7.27 -5.84 22.24
C ALA A 340 -6.75 -7.28 22.46
N LEU A 341 -6.68 -8.11 21.41
CA LEU A 341 -6.10 -9.45 21.44
C LEU A 341 -4.68 -9.53 20.88
N LEU A 342 -4.17 -8.44 20.29
CA LEU A 342 -2.77 -8.30 19.88
C LEU A 342 -1.84 -8.34 21.10
N SER A 343 -0.60 -8.80 20.90
CA SER A 343 0.46 -8.68 21.93
C SER A 343 1.04 -7.26 21.95
N ASP A 344 1.56 -6.80 23.08
CA ASP A 344 2.21 -5.48 23.28
C ASP A 344 3.33 -5.14 22.27
N LYS A 345 3.86 -6.15 21.56
CA LYS A 345 4.91 -6.02 20.54
C LYS A 345 4.38 -5.78 19.12
N ALA A 346 3.07 -5.97 18.90
CA ALA A 346 2.43 -5.94 17.58
C ALA A 346 1.49 -4.73 17.47
N ALA A 347 2.07 -3.53 17.49
CA ALA A 347 1.32 -2.29 17.34
C ALA A 347 0.87 -2.09 15.87
N VAL A 348 -0.40 -2.41 15.61
CA VAL A 348 -1.16 -1.92 14.44
C VAL A 348 -1.40 -0.42 14.63
N ALA A 349 -1.25 0.40 13.58
CA ALA A 349 -1.58 1.82 13.66
C ALA A 349 -2.99 2.10 13.13
N ASP A 350 -3.60 3.19 13.58
CA ASP A 350 -5.00 3.54 13.31
C ASP A 350 -5.33 3.46 11.81
N GLY A 351 -6.41 2.78 11.43
CA GLY A 351 -6.80 2.57 10.03
C GLY A 351 -6.09 1.41 9.30
N ASP A 352 -4.99 0.83 9.80
CA ASP A 352 -4.32 -0.30 9.12
C ASP A 352 -5.19 -1.55 9.05
N LEU A 353 -6.01 -1.76 10.09
CA LEU A 353 -6.90 -2.90 10.26
C LEU A 353 -8.35 -2.43 10.36
N PHE A 354 -9.25 -3.13 9.68
CA PHE A 354 -10.70 -3.03 9.86
C PHE A 354 -11.31 -4.44 9.87
N VAL A 355 -12.11 -4.77 10.87
CA VAL A 355 -12.75 -6.09 11.02
C VAL A 355 -14.22 -5.93 11.39
N VAL A 356 -15.10 -6.61 10.65
CA VAL A 356 -16.56 -6.49 10.78
C VAL A 356 -17.24 -7.87 10.78
N ARG A 357 -18.33 -8.00 11.53
CA ARG A 357 -19.21 -9.18 11.48
C ARG A 357 -20.36 -8.91 10.51
N CYS A 358 -20.75 -9.89 9.71
CA CYS A 358 -21.92 -9.77 8.84
C CYS A 358 -22.63 -11.09 8.59
N VAL A 359 -23.83 -11.00 8.02
CA VAL A 359 -24.75 -12.12 7.81
C VAL A 359 -25.19 -12.18 6.35
N LEU A 360 -25.07 -13.37 5.75
CA LEU A 360 -25.55 -13.63 4.40
C LEU A 360 -27.09 -13.62 4.36
N LYS A 361 -27.65 -12.96 3.36
CA LYS A 361 -29.09 -12.95 3.09
C LYS A 361 -29.57 -14.36 2.68
N PRO A 362 -30.73 -14.81 3.19
CA PRO A 362 -31.24 -16.16 2.92
C PRO A 362 -31.73 -16.24 1.47
N THR A 363 -31.51 -17.38 0.81
CA THR A 363 -31.99 -17.60 -0.55
C THR A 363 -33.52 -17.62 -0.61
N ALA A 364 -34.12 -17.44 -1.80
CA ALA A 364 -35.57 -17.48 -1.96
C ALA A 364 -36.20 -18.81 -1.50
N SER A 365 -35.46 -19.93 -1.57
CA SER A 365 -35.87 -21.22 -1.00
C SER A 365 -35.87 -21.19 0.54
N GLN A 366 -34.79 -20.73 1.17
CA GLN A 366 -34.68 -20.60 2.64
C GLN A 366 -35.72 -19.61 3.21
N GLN A 367 -36.12 -18.59 2.44
CA GLN A 367 -37.19 -17.67 2.82
C GLN A 367 -38.59 -18.30 2.86
N SER A 368 -38.76 -19.56 2.42
CA SER A 368 -40.04 -20.30 2.49
C SER A 368 -40.16 -21.24 3.70
N GLU A 369 -39.06 -21.57 4.39
CA GLU A 369 -39.04 -22.53 5.50
C GLU A 369 -39.78 -22.03 6.76
N SER A 370 -40.16 -22.91 7.68
CA SER A 370 -40.82 -22.52 8.93
C SER A 370 -39.89 -21.71 9.86
N SER A 371 -40.43 -20.68 10.51
CA SER A 371 -39.65 -19.68 11.29
C SER A 371 -38.68 -20.26 12.31
N SER A 372 -39.00 -21.41 12.92
CA SER A 372 -38.17 -22.15 13.89
C SER A 372 -36.86 -22.71 13.33
N HIS A 373 -36.76 -22.94 12.01
CA HIS A 373 -35.54 -23.43 11.36
C HIS A 373 -34.71 -22.32 10.71
N ARG A 374 -35.33 -21.15 10.46
CA ARG A 374 -34.64 -20.00 9.85
C ARG A 374 -33.47 -19.52 10.71
N GLN A 375 -33.66 -19.31 12.03
CA GLN A 375 -32.62 -18.76 12.90
C GLN A 375 -31.31 -19.57 12.92
N SER A 376 -31.35 -20.88 12.65
CA SER A 376 -30.16 -21.73 12.53
C SER A 376 -29.46 -21.70 11.16
N SER A 377 -30.14 -21.30 10.07
CA SER A 377 -29.62 -21.47 8.69
C SER A 377 -28.86 -20.26 8.12
N TYR A 378 -28.87 -19.11 8.79
CA TYR A 378 -28.14 -17.91 8.35
C TYR A 378 -26.61 -18.12 8.40
N ARG A 379 -25.94 -17.91 7.27
CA ARG A 379 -24.48 -18.06 7.19
C ARG A 379 -23.79 -16.77 7.66
N ARG A 380 -23.03 -16.89 8.74
CA ARG A 380 -22.34 -15.79 9.43
C ARG A 380 -20.90 -15.68 8.98
N PHE A 381 -20.35 -14.47 9.02
CA PHE A 381 -18.99 -14.17 8.60
C PHE A 381 -18.27 -13.25 9.59
N ILE A 382 -16.94 -13.33 9.55
CA ILE A 382 -16.01 -12.30 10.04
C ILE A 382 -15.18 -11.89 8.83
N LEU A 383 -15.22 -10.61 8.48
CA LEU A 383 -14.52 -10.05 7.34
C LEU A 383 -13.46 -9.06 7.83
N GLY A 384 -12.20 -9.24 7.42
CA GLY A 384 -11.10 -8.33 7.76
C GLY A 384 -10.43 -7.72 6.53
N SER A 385 -10.18 -6.42 6.53
CA SER A 385 -9.27 -5.75 5.60
C SER A 385 -8.03 -5.26 6.38
N PHE A 386 -6.84 -5.58 5.90
CA PHE A 386 -5.58 -5.25 6.61
C PHE A 386 -4.45 -4.85 5.64
N HIS A 387 -3.59 -3.92 6.02
CA HIS A 387 -2.28 -3.78 5.39
C HIS A 387 -1.15 -3.79 6.43
N GLY A 388 -0.13 -4.62 6.15
CA GLY A 388 1.01 -4.80 7.03
C GLY A 388 1.92 -3.58 7.12
N ASP A 389 2.72 -3.53 8.19
CA ASP A 389 3.92 -2.70 8.23
C ASP A 389 4.85 -3.05 7.05
N THR A 390 5.80 -2.15 6.73
CA THR A 390 6.67 -2.31 5.55
C THR A 390 7.44 -3.63 5.52
N ASP A 391 7.76 -4.21 6.67
CA ASP A 391 8.53 -5.46 6.76
C ASP A 391 7.65 -6.70 7.05
N GLY A 392 6.32 -6.51 7.14
CA GLY A 392 5.31 -7.56 7.33
C GLY A 392 5.26 -8.20 8.72
N MET A 393 5.98 -7.64 9.70
CA MET A 393 6.16 -8.22 11.03
C MET A 393 4.88 -8.24 11.89
N VAL A 394 3.88 -7.42 11.56
CA VAL A 394 2.58 -7.33 12.23
C VAL A 394 1.52 -8.26 11.59
N THR A 395 1.79 -8.80 10.40
CA THR A 395 0.85 -9.63 9.62
C THR A 395 0.47 -10.95 10.32
N ILE A 396 1.44 -11.68 10.90
CA ILE A 396 1.15 -12.88 11.70
C ILE A 396 0.35 -12.53 12.97
N PRO A 397 0.79 -11.59 13.83
CA PRO A 397 0.05 -11.17 15.02
C PRO A 397 -1.40 -10.74 14.77
N VAL A 398 -1.68 -10.03 13.67
CA VAL A 398 -3.06 -9.63 13.31
C VAL A 398 -3.92 -10.83 12.97
N ILE A 399 -3.40 -11.78 12.20
CA ILE A 399 -4.12 -13.03 11.88
C ILE A 399 -4.35 -13.89 13.13
N ASP A 400 -3.40 -13.94 14.05
CA ASP A 400 -3.58 -14.60 15.35
C ASP A 400 -4.66 -13.92 16.20
N ALA A 401 -4.69 -12.59 16.23
CA ALA A 401 -5.72 -11.84 16.95
C ALA A 401 -7.14 -12.07 16.39
N ILE A 402 -7.30 -12.05 15.06
CA ILE A 402 -8.59 -12.33 14.40
C ILE A 402 -9.02 -13.79 14.60
N HIS A 403 -8.09 -14.75 14.46
CA HIS A 403 -8.38 -16.16 14.69
C HIS A 403 -8.70 -16.44 16.18
N LYS A 404 -8.02 -15.77 17.11
CA LYS A 404 -8.32 -15.84 18.55
C LYS A 404 -9.71 -15.26 18.87
N TYR A 405 -10.10 -14.14 18.25
CA TYR A 405 -11.47 -13.61 18.38
C TYR A 405 -12.50 -14.65 17.90
N LEU A 406 -12.30 -15.22 16.71
CA LEU A 406 -13.13 -16.29 16.15
C LEU A 406 -13.28 -17.47 17.13
N ARG A 407 -12.18 -17.93 17.76
CA ARG A 407 -12.24 -19.03 18.75
C ARG A 407 -12.95 -18.65 20.05
N LEU A 408 -12.87 -17.40 20.49
CA LEU A 408 -13.61 -16.94 21.67
C LEU A 408 -15.12 -16.91 21.39
N SER A 409 -15.56 -16.37 20.25
CA SER A 409 -16.97 -16.41 19.85
C SER A 409 -17.50 -17.83 19.63
N GLU A 410 -16.67 -18.76 19.14
CA GLU A 410 -17.03 -20.19 19.06
C GLU A 410 -17.23 -20.85 20.44
N LEU A 411 -16.68 -20.28 21.53
CA LEU A 411 -16.83 -20.79 22.90
C LEU A 411 -18.03 -20.16 23.61
N ASP A 412 -18.21 -18.84 23.51
CA ASP A 412 -19.33 -18.10 24.12
C ASP A 412 -20.69 -18.67 23.66
N GLU A 413 -20.77 -19.15 22.40
CA GLU A 413 -21.98 -19.77 21.83
C GLU A 413 -22.26 -21.18 22.34
N LEU A 414 -21.26 -21.92 22.84
CA LEU A 414 -21.42 -23.28 23.37
C LEU A 414 -22.01 -23.29 24.80
N GLU A 415 -21.99 -22.15 25.50
CA GLU A 415 -22.59 -22.02 26.83
C GLU A 415 -24.11 -21.71 26.79
N VAL A 416 -24.67 -21.44 25.60
CA VAL A 416 -26.10 -21.08 25.43
C VAL A 416 -26.99 -22.34 25.44
N PRO A 417 -27.89 -22.54 26.42
CA PRO A 417 -28.68 -23.77 26.51
C PRO A 417 -29.83 -23.81 25.49
N GLY A 418 -29.64 -24.52 24.37
CA GLY A 418 -30.72 -24.75 23.40
C GLY A 418 -30.35 -25.68 22.24
N PRO A 419 -31.34 -26.20 21.49
CA PRO A 419 -31.12 -27.10 20.34
C PRO A 419 -30.75 -26.33 19.06
N ILE A 420 -30.13 -25.15 19.18
CA ILE A 420 -29.83 -24.27 18.05
C ILE A 420 -28.47 -24.65 17.46
N PHE A 421 -28.47 -25.38 16.34
CA PHE A 421 -27.28 -25.54 15.52
C PHE A 421 -26.93 -24.20 14.86
N VAL A 422 -26.13 -23.39 15.53
CA VAL A 422 -25.58 -22.16 14.92
C VAL A 422 -24.37 -22.56 14.07
N HIS A 423 -24.37 -22.22 12.78
CA HIS A 423 -23.18 -22.42 11.95
C HIS A 423 -22.03 -21.52 12.42
N ARG A 424 -20.84 -22.11 12.62
CA ARG A 424 -19.59 -21.40 12.89
C ARG A 424 -19.35 -20.32 11.82
N PRO A 425 -19.01 -19.08 12.20
CA PRO A 425 -18.83 -18.00 11.24
C PRO A 425 -17.58 -18.26 10.37
N LEU A 426 -17.67 -17.93 9.07
CA LEU A 426 -16.54 -18.04 8.17
C LEU A 426 -15.65 -16.80 8.25
N LEU A 427 -14.35 -17.00 8.48
CA LEU A 427 -13.34 -15.95 8.41
C LEU A 427 -12.87 -15.74 6.97
N ILE A 428 -12.90 -14.50 6.50
CA ILE A 428 -12.27 -14.07 5.24
C ILE A 428 -11.46 -12.81 5.54
N VAL A 429 -10.17 -12.80 5.17
CA VAL A 429 -9.32 -11.62 5.29
C VAL A 429 -8.70 -11.30 3.94
N GLY A 430 -8.98 -10.11 3.42
CA GLY A 430 -8.22 -9.51 2.33
C GLY A 430 -7.11 -8.63 2.89
N MET A 431 -5.90 -8.71 2.35
CA MET A 431 -4.78 -7.97 2.88
C MET A 431 -3.71 -7.62 1.85
N ASP A 432 -2.95 -6.56 2.14
CA ASP A 432 -1.55 -6.48 1.76
C ASP A 432 -0.70 -7.06 2.91
N ALA A 433 -0.02 -8.17 2.64
CA ALA A 433 0.65 -8.95 3.66
C ALA A 433 2.10 -8.51 3.93
N ASN A 434 2.71 -7.71 3.03
CA ASN A 434 4.14 -7.33 3.05
C ASN A 434 5.10 -8.50 3.37
N THR A 435 4.92 -9.66 2.72
CA THR A 435 5.75 -10.86 2.93
C THR A 435 6.74 -11.13 1.80
N TYR A 436 7.93 -11.61 2.14
CA TYR A 436 9.09 -11.63 1.26
C TYR A 436 9.60 -13.04 0.93
N LYS A 437 10.15 -13.21 -0.28
CA LYS A 437 10.82 -14.46 -0.71
C LYS A 437 12.19 -14.65 -0.03
N ILE A 438 12.97 -13.57 0.07
CA ILE A 438 14.21 -13.49 0.85
C ILE A 438 13.89 -12.60 2.05
N HIS A 439 14.12 -13.11 3.26
CA HIS A 439 13.63 -12.53 4.51
C HIS A 439 14.64 -12.75 5.63
N ASP A 440 14.46 -12.05 6.75
CA ASP A 440 15.42 -12.01 7.86
C ASP A 440 14.64 -12.13 9.17
N GLU A 441 14.89 -13.19 9.93
CA GLU A 441 14.11 -13.53 11.13
C GLU A 441 14.09 -12.37 12.14
N GLY A 442 12.90 -12.03 12.62
CA GLY A 442 12.68 -10.90 13.54
C GLY A 442 12.87 -9.51 12.95
N LYS A 443 13.13 -9.38 11.63
CA LYS A 443 13.26 -8.10 10.92
C LYS A 443 12.33 -7.97 9.72
N ARG A 444 12.03 -9.07 9.02
CA ARG A 444 11.26 -9.09 7.77
C ARG A 444 10.56 -10.44 7.59
N GLN A 445 9.26 -10.43 7.31
CA GLN A 445 8.41 -11.62 7.33
C GLN A 445 8.60 -12.52 6.08
N GLY A 446 8.86 -13.81 6.28
CA GLY A 446 8.96 -14.78 5.19
C GLY A 446 7.59 -15.21 4.63
N VAL A 447 7.41 -15.19 3.30
CA VAL A 447 6.16 -15.65 2.65
C VAL A 447 5.85 -17.13 2.90
N ILE A 448 6.89 -17.96 2.98
CA ILE A 448 6.77 -19.40 3.26
C ILE A 448 6.47 -19.66 4.75
N GLU A 449 6.95 -18.79 5.64
CA GLU A 449 6.69 -18.82 7.07
C GLU A 449 5.22 -18.48 7.35
N PHE A 450 4.74 -17.36 6.78
CA PHE A 450 3.34 -16.94 6.87
C PHE A 450 2.37 -17.99 6.28
N ALA A 451 2.71 -18.61 5.15
CA ALA A 451 1.91 -19.69 4.57
C ALA A 451 1.85 -20.96 5.44
N ARG A 452 2.92 -21.27 6.20
CA ARG A 452 2.93 -22.36 7.19
C ARG A 452 2.10 -22.00 8.42
N HIS A 453 2.20 -20.75 8.89
CA HIS A 453 1.45 -20.23 10.03
C HIS A 453 -0.06 -20.34 9.80
N LEU A 454 -0.54 -19.82 8.66
CA LEU A 454 -1.94 -19.96 8.24
C LEU A 454 -2.40 -21.42 8.24
N ALA A 455 -1.61 -22.33 7.65
CA ALA A 455 -1.93 -23.75 7.62
C ALA A 455 -2.02 -24.37 9.04
N GLY A 456 -1.20 -23.90 9.99
CA GLY A 456 -1.27 -24.29 11.41
C GLY A 456 -2.57 -23.85 12.10
N LEU A 457 -3.13 -22.70 11.71
CA LEU A 457 -4.44 -22.23 12.17
C LEU A 457 -5.64 -22.93 11.48
N ASN A 458 -5.37 -23.85 10.54
CA ASN A 458 -6.33 -24.38 9.57
C ASN A 458 -6.94 -23.31 8.64
N LEU A 459 -6.21 -22.21 8.42
CA LEU A 459 -6.50 -21.22 7.39
C LEU A 459 -5.72 -21.59 6.11
N ALA A 460 -6.33 -21.38 4.95
CA ALA A 460 -5.61 -21.48 3.69
C ALA A 460 -5.03 -20.10 3.34
N THR A 461 -3.77 -20.02 2.89
CA THR A 461 -3.53 -19.05 1.80
C THR A 461 -4.40 -19.54 0.67
N CYS A 462 -5.29 -18.70 0.18
CA CYS A 462 -6.33 -19.24 -0.67
C CYS A 462 -5.74 -19.63 -2.06
N TRP A 463 -4.51 -19.20 -2.42
CA TRP A 463 -3.70 -19.80 -3.51
C TRP A 463 -3.57 -21.34 -3.42
N GLY A 464 -3.82 -21.93 -2.26
CA GLY A 464 -3.92 -23.35 -2.00
C GLY A 464 -2.95 -23.79 -0.91
N ALA A 465 -3.36 -24.76 -0.07
CA ALA A 465 -2.58 -25.24 1.07
C ALA A 465 -1.38 -26.14 0.67
N GLY A 466 -0.43 -25.60 -0.09
CA GLY A 466 0.97 -26.02 -0.21
C GLY A 466 1.31 -27.41 -0.77
N LYS A 467 0.31 -28.28 -1.03
CA LYS A 467 0.55 -29.69 -1.40
C LYS A 467 0.81 -29.87 -2.91
N ARG A 468 2.10 -30.08 -3.22
CA ARG A 468 2.74 -30.33 -4.55
C ARG A 468 2.96 -29.07 -5.41
N ASN A 469 4.21 -28.93 -5.89
CA ASN A 469 4.67 -28.22 -7.08
C ASN A 469 4.19 -26.78 -7.42
N VAL A 470 3.68 -26.01 -6.45
CA VAL A 470 3.59 -24.53 -6.57
C VAL A 470 4.97 -23.89 -6.86
N PHE A 471 6.04 -24.56 -6.44
CA PHE A 471 7.43 -24.07 -6.45
C PHE A 471 8.03 -23.70 -7.81
N ALA A 472 7.43 -24.13 -8.93
CA ALA A 472 7.90 -23.73 -10.27
C ALA A 472 7.52 -22.28 -10.65
N GLN A 473 6.55 -21.68 -9.95
CA GLN A 473 6.03 -20.33 -10.25
C GLN A 473 6.33 -19.30 -9.13
N LEU A 474 7.14 -19.64 -8.12
CA LEU A 474 7.46 -18.75 -6.99
C LEU A 474 8.53 -17.70 -7.34
N THR A 475 8.27 -16.91 -8.38
CA THR A 475 9.06 -15.74 -8.82
C THR A 475 8.12 -14.58 -9.21
N SER A 476 8.10 -13.54 -8.37
CA SER A 476 7.48 -12.20 -8.57
C SER A 476 5.93 -12.06 -8.45
N SER A 477 5.50 -11.24 -7.46
CA SER A 477 4.55 -10.07 -7.50
C SER A 477 3.32 -9.98 -8.45
N ASN A 478 2.15 -9.58 -7.90
CA ASN A 478 0.78 -10.02 -8.26
C ASN A 478 -0.25 -9.33 -7.23
N ASN A 479 -1.59 -8.94 -7.20
CA ASN A 479 -2.93 -8.53 -7.81
C ASN A 479 -4.05 -9.21 -8.74
N ALA A 480 -4.97 -10.12 -8.28
CA ALA A 480 -6.14 -10.85 -8.97
C ALA A 480 -5.84 -12.02 -10.01
N THR A 481 -6.58 -13.12 -10.40
CA THR A 481 -7.84 -13.92 -10.15
C THR A 481 -7.67 -15.44 -10.59
N CYS A 482 -8.56 -16.44 -10.28
CA CYS A 482 -8.60 -17.81 -10.90
C CYS A 482 -9.92 -18.63 -10.70
N PHE A 483 -10.25 -19.59 -11.59
CA PHE A 483 -11.46 -20.44 -11.62
C PHE A 483 -11.27 -21.86 -11.01
N CYS A 484 -12.36 -22.65 -10.85
CA CYS A 484 -12.35 -24.01 -10.28
C CYS A 484 -13.39 -24.96 -10.92
N ASP A 485 -12.93 -26.12 -11.40
CA ASP A 485 -13.74 -27.32 -11.63
C ASP A 485 -13.82 -28.22 -10.37
N SER A 486 -14.62 -29.29 -10.43
CA SER A 486 -15.19 -29.98 -9.27
C SER A 486 -14.48 -31.26 -8.81
N GLU A 487 -14.27 -31.40 -7.49
CA GLU A 487 -14.54 -32.64 -6.73
C GLU A 487 -14.71 -32.32 -5.22
N PRO A 488 -15.35 -33.20 -4.42
CA PRO A 488 -15.82 -32.86 -3.07
C PRO A 488 -14.80 -33.20 -1.95
N CYS A 489 -14.16 -32.17 -1.37
CA CYS A 489 -13.50 -32.28 -0.08
C CYS A 489 -13.59 -30.99 0.76
N LEU A 490 -13.50 -31.15 2.08
CA LEU A 490 -13.80 -30.12 3.08
C LEU A 490 -12.88 -28.88 2.97
N SER A 491 -13.49 -27.70 3.06
CA SER A 491 -12.90 -26.37 3.32
C SER A 491 -11.69 -25.94 2.46
N TRP A 492 -11.96 -25.38 1.27
CA TRP A 492 -11.00 -24.68 0.42
C TRP A 492 -11.67 -23.46 -0.26
N ILE A 493 -11.02 -22.29 -0.29
CA ILE A 493 -11.40 -21.07 -1.06
C ILE A 493 -10.12 -20.50 -1.70
N ARG A 494 -10.19 -19.57 -2.69
CA ARG A 494 -9.01 -19.08 -3.45
C ARG A 494 -8.66 -17.57 -3.44
N MET A 495 -7.36 -17.28 -3.34
CA MET A 495 -6.65 -15.98 -3.47
C MET A 495 -5.93 -16.10 -4.81
N CYS A 496 -5.91 -15.07 -5.64
CA CYS A 496 -5.08 -15.08 -6.85
C CYS A 496 -4.59 -13.70 -7.23
N THR A 497 -3.49 -13.69 -7.98
CA THR A 497 -2.68 -12.51 -8.26
C THR A 497 -1.72 -12.74 -9.51
N PRO A 498 -1.29 -11.75 -10.40
CA PRO A 498 -0.67 -12.05 -11.71
C PRO A 498 0.52 -11.21 -12.32
N LEU A 499 0.66 -9.85 -12.19
CA LEU A 499 1.62 -9.05 -13.01
C LEU A 499 2.48 -7.99 -12.26
N ILE A 500 3.79 -8.28 -12.15
CA ILE A 500 4.88 -7.35 -12.54
C ILE A 500 5.88 -8.19 -13.36
N MET A 501 6.11 -7.83 -14.63
CA MET A 501 7.14 -8.52 -15.44
C MET A 501 8.53 -7.94 -15.15
N ARG A 502 9.41 -8.76 -14.56
CA ARG A 502 10.88 -8.56 -14.65
C ARG A 502 11.41 -9.47 -15.76
N GLY A 503 12.13 -8.88 -16.71
CA GLY A 503 12.78 -9.64 -17.79
C GLY A 503 13.83 -10.62 -17.26
N PRO A 504 14.03 -11.77 -17.92
CA PRO A 504 15.06 -12.73 -17.51
C PRO A 504 16.47 -12.21 -17.85
N ILE A 505 17.39 -12.29 -16.89
CA ILE A 505 18.82 -12.06 -17.12
C ILE A 505 19.38 -13.27 -17.89
N CYS A 506 19.35 -13.17 -19.23
CA CYS A 506 19.83 -14.22 -20.13
C CYS A 506 21.36 -14.22 -20.24
N ASN A 507 22.04 -14.92 -19.33
CA ASN A 507 23.45 -15.27 -19.49
C ASN A 507 23.67 -16.03 -20.82
N HIS A 508 24.63 -15.56 -21.63
CA HIS A 508 25.01 -16.23 -22.87
C HIS A 508 25.74 -17.56 -22.62
N SER A 509 25.14 -18.69 -23.03
CA SER A 509 25.87 -19.87 -23.50
C SER A 509 25.00 -20.84 -24.32
N SER A 510 25.64 -21.53 -25.27
CA SER A 510 25.17 -22.74 -25.99
C SER A 510 23.81 -22.73 -26.76
N THR A 511 23.90 -22.29 -28.02
CA THR A 511 23.51 -23.07 -29.23
C THR A 511 22.07 -23.61 -29.45
N ARG A 512 21.47 -23.06 -30.52
CA ARG A 512 20.50 -23.63 -31.50
C ARG A 512 18.98 -23.47 -31.25
N PRO A 513 18.17 -23.21 -32.31
CA PRO A 513 16.73 -22.99 -32.23
C PRO A 513 15.90 -24.23 -32.65
N CYS A 514 14.59 -24.20 -32.34
CA CYS A 514 13.53 -24.60 -33.28
C CYS A 514 12.13 -24.20 -32.78
N VAL A 515 11.32 -23.68 -33.72
CA VAL A 515 9.85 -23.48 -33.70
C VAL A 515 9.30 -22.70 -32.49
#